data_AF-A0A4Q2D436-F1
#
_entry.id   AF-A0A4Q2D436-F1
#
_cell.length_a   1.000
_cell.length_b   1.000
_cell.length_c   1.000
_cell.angle_alpha   90.00
_cell.angle_beta   90.00
_cell.angle_gamma   90.00
#
_symmetry.space_group_name_H-M   'P 1'
#
loop_
_entity.id
_entity.type
_entity.pdbx_description
1 polymer ?
#
loop_
_entity_poly.entity_id
_entity_poly.type
_entity_poly.pdbx_seq_one_letter_code
_entity_poly.pdbx_strand_id
1 'polypeptide(L)'
;MRDVLYLLELVCAVKSGDFGRVEDILPHLAMIYRGAGSNNYCAETLYMIQNLKYIWSPELGDIMRDMMIVNPSGIPGHCIATDTNMEYTIRDVKVCDFDVLILKFEYNNIIQELITVKGLQGTWDHVSKVSAAITYLKEIKRKTAKSLNLPHQNKGHSDVKTAHLVQRVAAKVEEERLLEFKINRLGNSRTTSVPDLMHEGAKKLKSSSLATFNKKFQDFVAGQATNNLEADSSTSTELEFDTLPAMALSTDSVDDEVELIGNQ
;
A
#
# COMPACT_ATOMS: atom_id res chain seq x y z
N MET A 1 18.36 15.90 4.20
CA MET A 1 18.59 14.71 5.06
C MET A 1 17.84 14.75 6.40
N ARG A 2 17.44 15.91 6.94
CA ARG A 2 16.66 16.00 8.19
C ARG A 2 15.37 15.15 8.17
N ASP A 3 14.56 15.32 7.12
CA ASP A 3 13.23 14.68 7.06
C ASP A 3 13.29 13.15 7.00
N VAL A 4 14.37 12.60 6.44
CA VAL A 4 14.62 11.15 6.37
C VAL A 4 14.83 10.55 7.77
N LEU A 5 15.32 11.33 8.74
CA LEU A 5 15.51 10.83 10.11
C LEU A 5 14.18 10.51 10.79
N TYR A 6 13.10 11.24 10.48
CA TYR A 6 11.76 10.91 10.98
C TYR A 6 11.22 9.61 10.39
N LEU A 7 11.50 9.35 9.12
CA LEU A 7 11.14 8.07 8.48
C LEU A 7 11.95 6.90 9.07
N LEU A 8 13.24 7.11 9.34
CA LEU A 8 14.07 6.11 9.98
C LEU A 8 13.55 5.78 11.38
N GLU A 9 13.22 6.82 12.17
CA GLU A 9 12.65 6.65 13.50
C GLU A 9 11.31 5.90 13.44
N LEU A 10 10.42 6.24 12.49
CA LEU A 10 9.17 5.52 12.27
C LEU A 10 9.42 4.02 11.99
N VAL A 11 10.36 3.70 11.10
CA VAL A 11 10.72 2.31 10.77
C VAL A 11 11.29 1.60 12.00
N CYS A 12 12.13 2.27 12.78
CA CYS A 12 12.69 1.72 14.02
C CYS A 12 11.62 1.47 15.07
N ALA A 13 10.70 2.43 15.28
CA ALA A 13 9.59 2.33 16.23
C ALA A 13 8.66 1.15 15.88
N VAL A 14 8.28 1.04 14.61
CA VAL A 14 7.48 -0.08 14.09
C VAL A 14 8.19 -1.41 14.30
N LYS A 15 9.48 -1.52 13.96
CA LYS A 15 10.26 -2.75 14.16
C LYS A 15 10.34 -3.16 15.63
N SER A 16 10.48 -2.19 16.54
CA SER A 16 10.47 -2.47 17.98
C SER A 16 9.09 -2.81 18.53
N GLY A 17 8.00 -2.58 17.78
CA GLY A 17 6.63 -2.73 18.29
C GLY A 17 6.22 -1.62 19.25
N ASP A 18 6.91 -0.48 19.23
CA ASP A 18 6.65 0.64 20.15
C ASP A 18 5.76 1.66 19.45
N PHE A 19 4.45 1.53 19.66
CA PHE A 19 3.48 2.46 19.09
C PHE A 19 3.56 3.85 19.73
N GLY A 20 4.00 3.97 20.98
CA GLY A 20 4.15 5.27 21.64
C GLY A 20 5.11 6.18 20.86
N ARG A 21 6.25 5.63 20.43
CA ARG A 21 7.19 6.34 19.55
C ARG A 21 6.58 6.70 18.19
N VAL A 22 5.73 5.83 17.64
CA VAL A 22 4.99 6.14 16.39
C VAL A 22 4.07 7.34 16.61
N GLU A 23 3.32 7.35 17.71
CA GLU A 23 2.37 8.41 18.07
C GLU A 23 3.06 9.78 18.23
N ASP A 24 4.24 9.81 18.86
CA ASP A 24 5.06 11.04 19.03
C ASP A 24 5.50 11.67 17.71
N ILE A 25 5.64 10.86 16.66
CA ILE A 25 6.13 11.29 15.34
C ILE A 25 4.98 11.75 14.43
N LEU A 26 3.74 11.32 14.69
CA LEU A 26 2.58 11.66 13.84
C LEU A 26 2.44 13.18 13.56
N PRO A 27 2.60 14.10 14.53
CA PRO A 27 2.54 15.54 14.24
C PRO A 27 3.61 16.00 13.24
N HIS A 28 4.81 15.42 13.32
CA HIS A 28 5.91 15.71 12.40
C HIS A 28 5.61 15.17 11.01
N LEU A 29 5.05 13.97 10.90
CA LEU A 29 4.61 13.41 9.62
C LEU A 29 3.50 14.23 8.98
N ALA A 30 2.51 14.69 9.74
CA ALA A 30 1.46 15.57 9.23
C ALA A 30 2.05 16.87 8.63
N MET A 31 3.03 17.47 9.32
CA MET A 31 3.78 18.63 8.78
C MET A 31 4.51 18.27 7.49
N ILE A 32 5.28 17.18 7.46
CA ILE A 32 6.04 16.76 6.28
C ILE A 32 5.10 16.49 5.09
N TYR A 33 4.01 15.74 5.28
CA TYR A 33 3.04 15.45 4.23
C TYR A 33 2.42 16.73 3.68
N ARG A 34 2.03 17.67 4.55
CA ARG A 34 1.47 18.94 4.09
C ARG A 34 2.50 19.79 3.35
N GLY A 35 3.76 19.80 3.81
CA GLY A 35 4.88 20.47 3.15
C GLY A 35 5.11 19.93 1.74
N ALA A 36 5.08 18.60 1.60
CA ALA A 36 5.28 17.88 0.35
C ALA A 36 4.09 17.95 -0.62
N GLY A 37 2.95 18.50 -0.22
CA GLY A 37 1.72 18.54 -1.02
C GLY A 37 0.86 17.28 -0.94
N SER A 38 1.21 16.33 -0.06
CA SER A 38 0.50 15.08 0.21
C SER A 38 -0.70 15.32 1.14
N ASN A 39 -1.72 16.04 0.66
CA ASN A 39 -2.80 16.56 1.48
C ASN A 39 -3.67 15.47 2.12
N ASN A 40 -3.94 14.38 1.40
CA ASN A 40 -4.74 13.26 1.92
C ASN A 40 -4.03 12.62 3.11
N TYR A 41 -2.75 12.29 2.96
CA TYR A 41 -1.95 11.71 4.03
C TYR A 41 -1.85 12.64 5.25
N CYS A 42 -1.76 13.96 5.03
CA CYS A 42 -1.85 14.92 6.12
C CYS A 42 -3.21 14.86 6.84
N ALA A 43 -4.32 14.83 6.09
CA ALA A 43 -5.66 14.79 6.67
C ALA A 43 -5.90 13.50 7.46
N GLU A 44 -5.56 12.34 6.90
CA GLU A 44 -5.64 11.05 7.60
C GLU A 44 -4.80 11.02 8.87
N THR A 45 -3.58 11.59 8.82
CA THR A 45 -2.72 11.70 10.01
C THR A 45 -3.36 12.58 11.09
N LEU A 46 -4.01 13.68 10.69
CA LEU A 46 -4.74 14.56 11.64
C LEU A 46 -5.96 13.85 12.24
N TYR A 47 -6.73 13.12 11.45
CA TYR A 47 -7.83 12.29 11.95
C TYR A 47 -7.33 11.23 12.94
N MET A 48 -6.22 10.55 12.63
CA MET A 48 -5.61 9.58 13.53
C MET A 48 -5.21 10.21 14.87
N ILE A 49 -4.51 11.36 14.85
CA ILE A 49 -4.12 12.08 16.06
C ILE A 49 -5.35 12.50 16.87
N GLN A 50 -6.38 13.04 16.20
CA GLN A 50 -7.61 13.48 16.85
C GLN A 50 -8.34 12.30 17.51
N ASN A 51 -8.41 11.17 16.80
CA ASN A 51 -9.02 9.94 17.29
C ASN A 51 -8.31 9.41 18.54
N LEU A 52 -6.98 9.27 18.47
CA LEU A 52 -6.16 8.77 19.58
C LEU A 52 -6.19 9.66 20.81
N LYS A 53 -6.24 10.99 20.64
CA LYS A 53 -6.13 11.94 21.76
C LYS A 53 -7.45 12.36 22.38
N TYR A 54 -8.53 12.43 21.60
CA TYR A 54 -9.75 13.11 22.03
C TYR A 54 -11.04 12.33 21.82
N ILE A 55 -11.10 11.40 20.86
CA ILE A 55 -12.38 10.75 20.49
C ILE A 55 -12.47 9.35 21.09
N TRP A 56 -11.43 8.54 20.92
CA TRP A 56 -11.43 7.19 21.45
C TRP A 56 -11.27 7.21 22.97
N SER A 57 -12.04 6.34 23.64
CA SER A 57 -11.78 6.08 25.05
C SER A 57 -10.36 5.51 25.21
N PRO A 58 -9.71 5.67 26.37
CA PRO A 58 -8.38 5.11 26.59
C PRO A 58 -8.31 3.62 26.25
N GLU A 59 -9.33 2.86 26.66
CA GLU A 59 -9.48 1.42 26.38
C GLU A 59 -9.53 1.12 24.88
N LEU A 60 -10.32 1.86 24.11
CA LEU A 60 -10.39 1.68 22.66
C LEU A 60 -9.09 2.13 21.99
N GLY A 61 -8.49 3.22 22.47
CA GLY A 61 -7.19 3.69 22.00
C GLY A 61 -6.13 2.61 22.13
N ASP A 62 -6.04 1.96 23.28
CA ASP A 62 -5.08 0.87 23.52
C ASP A 62 -5.32 -0.32 22.59
N ILE A 63 -6.57 -0.74 22.41
CA ILE A 63 -6.93 -1.79 21.43
C ILE A 63 -6.47 -1.40 20.02
N MET A 64 -6.71 -0.15 19.61
CA MET A 64 -6.32 0.34 18.29
C MET A 64 -4.79 0.39 18.13
N ARG A 65 -4.04 0.81 19.16
CA ARG A 65 -2.56 0.78 19.16
C ARG A 65 -2.03 -0.63 18.99
N ASP A 66 -2.58 -1.58 19.74
CA ASP A 66 -2.21 -3.00 19.68
C ASP A 66 -2.54 -3.63 18.33
N MET A 67 -3.60 -3.16 17.66
CA MET A 67 -4.00 -3.65 16.33
C MET A 67 -3.16 -3.07 15.18
N MET A 68 -2.47 -1.93 15.35
CA MET A 68 -1.76 -1.25 14.26
C MET A 68 -0.38 -1.84 13.97
N ILE A 69 0.24 -2.51 14.92
CA ILE A 69 1.54 -3.15 14.76
C ILE A 69 1.41 -4.61 15.18
N VAL A 70 1.84 -5.52 14.31
CA VAL A 70 1.80 -6.96 14.55
C VAL A 70 3.20 -7.56 14.45
N ASN A 71 3.41 -8.66 15.17
CA ASN A 71 4.61 -9.48 15.03
C ASN A 71 4.25 -10.90 14.56
N PRO A 72 4.08 -11.11 13.24
CA PRO A 72 3.72 -12.42 12.70
C PRO A 72 4.75 -13.52 13.00
N SER A 73 6.02 -13.13 13.23
CA SER A 73 7.12 -14.06 13.47
C SER A 73 7.32 -14.44 14.94
N GLY A 74 6.80 -13.62 15.87
CA GLY A 74 7.08 -13.74 17.30
C GLY A 74 8.52 -13.37 17.71
N ILE A 75 9.37 -12.90 16.78
CA ILE A 75 10.77 -12.56 17.06
C ILE A 75 10.85 -11.08 17.46
N PRO A 76 11.48 -10.73 18.60
CA PRO A 76 11.67 -9.32 18.99
C PRO A 76 12.41 -8.52 17.90
N GLY A 77 11.94 -7.30 17.61
CA GLY A 77 12.54 -6.44 16.58
C GLY A 77 12.07 -6.71 15.14
N HIS A 78 11.16 -7.67 14.94
CA HIS A 78 10.59 -8.04 13.65
C HIS A 78 9.10 -7.69 13.53
N CYS A 79 8.64 -6.72 14.30
CA CYS A 79 7.30 -6.18 14.17
C CYS A 79 7.13 -5.44 12.83
N ILE A 80 5.92 -5.47 12.28
CA ILE A 80 5.55 -4.77 11.04
C ILE A 80 4.19 -4.10 11.21
N ALA A 81 3.92 -3.05 10.43
CA ALA A 81 2.60 -2.45 10.41
C ALA A 81 1.55 -3.47 9.92
N THR A 82 0.37 -3.46 10.52
CA THR A 82 -0.71 -4.40 10.20
C THR A 82 -1.14 -4.29 8.75
N ASP A 83 -1.15 -3.08 8.20
CA ASP A 83 -1.42 -2.85 6.78
C ASP A 83 -0.40 -3.58 5.87
N THR A 84 0.89 -3.49 6.20
CA THR A 84 1.94 -4.24 5.48
C THR A 84 1.77 -5.75 5.61
N ASN A 85 1.34 -6.24 6.78
CA ASN A 85 1.05 -7.66 6.97
C ASN A 85 -0.16 -8.11 6.13
N MET A 86 -1.19 -7.27 6.04
CA MET A 86 -2.36 -7.50 5.19
C MET A 86 -1.96 -7.50 3.72
N GLU A 87 -1.09 -6.57 3.29
CA GLU A 87 -0.55 -6.53 1.93
C GLU A 87 0.21 -7.82 1.60
N TYR A 88 1.02 -8.36 2.50
CA TYR A 88 1.67 -9.67 2.28
C TYR A 88 0.66 -10.80 2.11
N THR A 89 -0.42 -10.78 2.88
CA THR A 89 -1.48 -11.79 2.79
C THR A 89 -2.23 -11.67 1.47
N ILE A 90 -2.62 -10.46 1.08
CA ILE A 90 -3.28 -10.16 -0.20
C ILE A 90 -2.34 -10.51 -1.36
N ARG A 91 -1.07 -10.15 -1.25
CA ARG A 91 -0.05 -10.49 -2.25
C ARG A 91 0.06 -12.00 -2.36
N ASP A 92 0.05 -12.76 -1.29
CA ASP A 92 0.11 -14.22 -1.39
C ASP A 92 -1.13 -14.82 -2.06
N VAL A 93 -2.32 -14.24 -1.84
CA VAL A 93 -3.54 -14.60 -2.60
C VAL A 93 -3.37 -14.26 -4.08
N LYS A 94 -2.80 -13.09 -4.41
CA LYS A 94 -2.54 -12.64 -5.79
C LYS A 94 -1.31 -13.27 -6.47
N VAL A 95 -0.33 -13.78 -5.73
CA VAL A 95 0.97 -14.30 -6.24
C VAL A 95 0.95 -15.82 -6.32
N CYS A 96 -0.01 -16.47 -5.68
CA CYS A 96 -0.48 -17.77 -6.17
C CYS A 96 -0.81 -17.73 -7.69
N ASP A 97 -1.07 -16.55 -8.26
CA ASP A 97 -1.24 -16.33 -9.71
C ASP A 97 0.07 -16.26 -10.53
N PHE A 98 1.27 -16.21 -9.92
CA PHE A 98 2.49 -15.88 -10.71
C PHE A 98 3.78 -16.65 -10.37
N ASP A 99 3.93 -17.23 -9.17
CA ASP A 99 5.18 -17.93 -8.79
C ASP A 99 5.14 -19.45 -9.05
N VAL A 100 4.71 -19.87 -10.25
CA VAL A 100 5.05 -21.16 -10.86
C VAL A 100 5.93 -20.89 -12.08
N LEU A 101 7.12 -20.36 -11.83
CA LEU A 101 8.16 -20.25 -12.84
C LEU A 101 8.92 -21.58 -12.98
N ILE A 102 8.22 -22.68 -13.26
CA ILE A 102 8.82 -23.87 -13.88
C ILE A 102 7.80 -24.44 -14.84
N LEU A 103 7.89 -23.98 -16.08
CA LEU A 103 7.82 -24.73 -17.35
C LEU A 103 7.48 -23.74 -18.46
N LYS A 104 8.47 -22.96 -18.92
CA LYS A 104 8.41 -22.24 -20.21
C LYS A 104 8.48 -23.19 -21.43
N PHE A 105 8.18 -24.47 -21.25
CA PHE A 105 8.15 -25.50 -22.30
C PHE A 105 6.69 -25.94 -22.50
N GLU A 106 6.07 -25.45 -23.58
CA GLU A 106 4.92 -26.01 -24.33
C GLU A 106 3.65 -26.53 -23.62
N TYR A 107 3.50 -26.41 -22.30
CA TYR A 107 2.28 -26.80 -21.55
C TYR A 107 1.66 -25.63 -20.76
N ASN A 108 1.80 -24.41 -21.28
CA ASN A 108 1.49 -23.14 -20.59
C ASN A 108 0.02 -22.68 -20.66
N ASN A 109 -0.97 -23.58 -20.69
CA ASN A 109 -2.38 -23.15 -20.63
C ASN A 109 -3.20 -23.78 -19.49
N ILE A 110 -2.76 -24.86 -18.84
CA ILE A 110 -3.68 -25.61 -17.95
C ILE A 110 -3.51 -25.22 -16.46
N ILE A 111 -2.32 -24.80 -16.03
CA ILE A 111 -2.08 -24.49 -14.59
C ILE A 111 -2.19 -22.98 -14.31
N GLN A 112 -1.92 -22.12 -15.31
CA GLN A 112 -2.12 -20.67 -15.19
C GLN A 112 -3.61 -20.31 -15.03
N GLU A 113 -4.53 -21.16 -15.51
CA GLU A 113 -5.98 -20.97 -15.38
C GLU A 113 -6.55 -21.27 -13.98
N LEU A 114 -5.82 -22.00 -13.13
CA LEU A 114 -6.39 -22.49 -11.87
C LEU A 114 -6.53 -21.39 -10.80
N ILE A 115 -5.66 -20.38 -10.81
CA ILE A 115 -5.65 -19.29 -9.81
C ILE A 115 -5.08 -18.04 -10.47
N THR A 116 -5.59 -17.62 -11.62
CA THR A 116 -5.41 -16.22 -12.02
C THR A 116 -6.80 -15.62 -11.98
N VAL A 117 -7.04 -14.61 -11.15
CA VAL A 117 -8.28 -13.79 -11.23
C VAL A 117 -8.18 -12.89 -12.46
N LYS A 118 -7.95 -13.49 -13.63
CA LYS A 118 -7.99 -12.83 -14.93
C LYS A 118 -8.83 -13.71 -15.84
N GLY A 119 -10.08 -13.32 -16.04
CA GLY A 119 -11.05 -14.02 -16.89
C GLY A 119 -12.44 -14.13 -16.25
N LEU A 120 -13.36 -14.76 -16.97
CA LEU A 120 -14.78 -14.91 -16.57
C LEU A 120 -15.01 -15.64 -15.24
N GLN A 121 -14.03 -16.39 -14.72
CA GLN A 121 -14.13 -17.11 -13.45
C GLN A 121 -13.53 -16.35 -12.25
N GLY A 122 -13.13 -15.08 -12.43
CA GLY A 122 -12.62 -14.21 -11.38
C GLY A 122 -13.67 -13.72 -10.39
N THR A 123 -14.60 -14.57 -9.95
CA THR A 123 -15.65 -14.17 -9.00
C THR A 123 -15.10 -14.07 -7.58
N TRP A 124 -15.67 -13.18 -6.78
CA TRP A 124 -15.33 -13.05 -5.35
C TRP A 124 -15.51 -14.37 -4.58
N ASP A 125 -16.49 -15.19 -4.97
CA ASP A 125 -16.70 -16.53 -4.40
C ASP A 125 -15.53 -17.48 -4.67
N HIS A 126 -14.93 -17.41 -5.86
CA HIS A 126 -13.75 -18.20 -6.20
C HIS A 126 -12.54 -17.76 -5.36
N VAL A 127 -12.30 -16.45 -5.27
CA VAL A 127 -11.23 -15.88 -4.44
C VAL A 127 -11.40 -16.28 -2.97
N SER A 128 -12.64 -16.23 -2.46
CA SER A 128 -12.97 -16.64 -1.10
C SER A 128 -12.60 -18.12 -0.85
N LYS A 129 -13.01 -19.02 -1.75
CA LYS A 129 -12.68 -20.46 -1.66
C LYS A 129 -11.17 -20.72 -1.68
N VAL A 130 -10.43 -20.04 -2.56
CA VAL A 130 -8.97 -20.15 -2.64
C VAL A 130 -8.31 -19.57 -1.38
N SER A 131 -8.79 -18.43 -0.88
CA SER A 131 -8.26 -17.79 0.32
C SER A 131 -8.40 -18.68 1.56
N ALA A 132 -9.51 -19.41 1.69
CA ALA A 132 -9.69 -20.37 2.78
C ALA A 132 -8.67 -21.53 2.75
N ALA A 133 -8.21 -21.91 1.55
CA ALA A 133 -7.22 -22.96 1.36
C ALA A 133 -5.76 -22.47 1.30
N ILE A 134 -5.50 -21.15 1.42
CA ILE A 134 -4.18 -20.55 1.13
C ILE A 134 -3.06 -21.15 1.98
N THR A 135 -3.33 -21.48 3.24
CA THR A 135 -2.36 -22.08 4.17
C THR A 135 -1.93 -23.46 3.68
N TYR A 136 -2.88 -24.28 3.24
CA TYR A 136 -2.62 -25.61 2.68
C TYR A 136 -1.91 -25.52 1.34
N LEU A 137 -2.33 -24.60 0.46
CA LEU A 137 -1.68 -24.38 -0.83
C LEU A 137 -0.21 -23.95 -0.66
N LYS A 138 0.08 -23.07 0.31
CA LYS A 138 1.46 -22.70 0.67
C LYS A 138 2.27 -23.90 1.14
N GLU A 139 1.68 -24.77 1.97
CA GLU A 139 2.37 -25.96 2.47
C GLU A 139 2.64 -26.97 1.35
N ILE A 140 1.66 -27.21 0.47
CA ILE A 140 1.81 -28.05 -0.72
C ILE A 140 2.92 -27.50 -1.61
N LYS A 141 2.91 -26.19 -1.90
CA LYS A 141 3.99 -25.54 -2.67
C LYS A 141 5.36 -25.79 -2.06
N ARG A 142 5.51 -25.63 -0.73
CA ARG A 142 6.78 -25.90 -0.02
C ARG A 142 7.19 -27.38 -0.13
N LYS A 143 6.26 -28.31 0.08
CA LYS A 143 6.51 -29.76 0.00
C LYS A 143 6.89 -30.19 -1.42
N THR A 144 6.17 -29.72 -2.43
CA THR A 144 6.45 -30.00 -3.84
C THR A 144 7.81 -29.43 -4.25
N ALA A 145 8.10 -28.18 -3.90
CA ALA A 145 9.41 -27.58 -4.19
C ALA A 145 10.55 -28.37 -3.56
N LYS A 146 10.39 -28.81 -2.30
CA LYS A 146 11.35 -29.69 -1.62
C LYS A 146 11.49 -31.05 -2.30
N SER A 147 10.37 -31.66 -2.72
CA SER A 147 10.36 -32.96 -3.40
C SER A 147 11.05 -32.92 -4.76
N LEU A 148 10.93 -31.81 -5.48
CA LEU A 148 11.54 -31.60 -6.79
C LEU A 148 12.99 -31.07 -6.70
N ASN A 149 13.56 -30.98 -5.48
CA ASN A 149 14.86 -30.35 -5.23
C ASN A 149 14.99 -28.97 -5.90
N LEU A 150 13.88 -28.23 -5.97
CA LEU A 150 13.94 -26.87 -6.49
C LEU A 150 14.76 -26.04 -5.50
N PRO A 151 15.73 -25.27 -5.98
CA PRO A 151 16.46 -24.38 -5.11
C PRO A 151 15.45 -23.49 -4.41
N HIS A 152 15.43 -23.57 -3.07
CA HIS A 152 14.62 -22.66 -2.28
C HIS A 152 15.14 -21.25 -2.60
N GLN A 153 14.35 -20.50 -3.35
CA GLN A 153 14.61 -19.09 -3.62
C GLN A 153 14.46 -18.37 -2.29
N ASN A 154 15.54 -18.32 -1.50
CA ASN A 154 15.62 -17.45 -0.35
C ASN A 154 15.33 -16.03 -0.86
N LYS A 155 14.14 -15.51 -0.55
CA LYS A 155 13.80 -14.09 -0.80
C LYS A 155 14.70 -13.15 0.00
N GLY A 156 15.34 -13.67 1.06
CA GLY A 156 16.43 -12.99 1.74
C GLY A 156 17.72 -13.19 0.96
N HIS A 157 18.13 -12.17 0.20
CA HIS A 157 19.54 -12.05 -0.14
C HIS A 157 20.33 -12.00 1.17
N SER A 158 21.40 -12.78 1.28
CA SER A 158 22.38 -12.63 2.37
C SER A 158 22.76 -11.15 2.43
N ASP A 159 22.64 -10.51 3.60
CA ASP A 159 22.96 -9.08 3.73
C ASP A 159 24.34 -8.82 3.13
N VAL A 160 24.35 -8.10 2.00
CA VAL A 160 25.58 -7.76 1.32
C VAL A 160 26.36 -6.88 2.29
N LYS A 161 27.65 -7.18 2.48
CA LYS A 161 28.54 -6.32 3.27
C LYS A 161 28.74 -4.98 2.55
N THR A 162 27.81 -4.06 2.76
CA THR A 162 27.77 -2.72 2.13
C THR A 162 28.63 -1.71 2.87
N ALA A 163 29.25 -2.07 4.00
CA ALA A 163 30.07 -1.15 4.80
C ALA A 163 31.12 -0.40 3.97
N HIS A 164 31.79 -1.10 3.04
CA HIS A 164 32.78 -0.47 2.16
C HIS A 164 32.14 0.53 1.16
N LEU A 165 30.94 0.25 0.66
CA LEU A 165 30.18 1.16 -0.22
C LEU A 165 29.73 2.39 0.55
N VAL A 166 29.22 2.20 1.77
CA VAL A 166 28.82 3.30 2.67
C VAL A 166 30.01 4.19 2.98
N GLN A 167 31.17 3.61 3.33
CA GLN A 167 32.40 4.36 3.55
C GLN A 167 32.88 5.10 2.30
N ARG A 168 32.80 4.47 1.12
CA ARG A 168 33.17 5.11 -0.15
C ARG A 168 32.25 6.29 -0.48
N VAL A 169 30.95 6.15 -0.25
CA VAL A 169 29.97 7.25 -0.40
C VAL A 169 30.25 8.35 0.61
N ALA A 170 30.50 8.02 1.88
CA ALA A 170 30.83 8.99 2.92
C ALA A 170 32.12 9.77 2.61
N ALA A 171 33.17 9.08 2.18
CA ALA A 171 34.42 9.70 1.75
C ALA A 171 34.18 10.64 0.56
N LYS A 172 33.34 10.26 -0.41
CA LYS A 172 33.02 11.12 -1.56
C LYS A 172 32.19 12.34 -1.17
N VAL A 173 31.23 12.15 -0.25
CA VAL A 173 30.43 13.23 0.34
C VAL A 173 31.32 14.25 1.06
N GLU A 174 32.35 13.79 1.78
CA GLU A 174 33.31 14.64 2.48
C GLU A 174 34.28 15.33 1.51
N GLU A 175 34.85 14.60 0.55
CA GLU A 175 35.75 15.12 -0.49
C GLU A 175 35.09 16.27 -1.28
N GLU A 176 33.84 16.06 -1.71
CA GLU A 176 33.06 17.06 -2.45
C GLU A 176 32.37 18.09 -1.52
N ARG A 177 32.50 17.89 -0.21
CA ARG A 177 31.86 18.66 0.86
C ARG A 177 30.36 18.83 0.66
N LEU A 178 29.67 17.77 0.23
CA LEU A 178 28.26 17.83 -0.19
C LEU A 178 27.32 18.33 0.92
N LEU A 179 27.71 18.16 2.18
CA LEU A 179 26.95 18.63 3.34
C LEU A 179 27.15 20.13 3.65
N GLU A 180 28.15 20.78 3.05
CA GLU A 180 28.34 22.23 3.15
C GLU A 180 27.50 22.95 2.10
N PHE A 181 26.81 24.01 2.52
CA PHE A 181 26.14 24.92 1.60
C PHE A 181 27.18 25.75 0.83
N LYS A 182 27.27 25.52 -0.48
CA LYS A 182 28.14 26.28 -1.39
C LYS A 182 27.29 26.89 -2.49
N ILE A 183 27.20 28.22 -2.52
CA ILE A 183 26.40 28.98 -3.50
C ILE A 183 26.84 28.64 -4.93
N ASN A 184 28.15 28.57 -5.17
CA ASN A 184 28.75 28.39 -6.50
C ASN A 184 29.10 26.93 -6.84
N ARG A 185 28.36 25.93 -6.34
CA ARG A 185 28.62 24.52 -6.69
C ARG A 185 28.21 24.24 -8.14
N LEU A 186 29.08 23.57 -8.89
CA LEU A 186 28.82 23.16 -10.27
C LEU A 186 27.53 22.33 -10.32
N GLY A 187 26.57 22.74 -11.15
CA GLY A 187 25.27 22.07 -11.28
C GLY A 187 24.14 22.65 -10.43
N ASN A 188 24.39 23.58 -9.50
CA ASN A 188 23.33 24.23 -8.71
C ASN A 188 22.26 24.91 -9.58
N SER A 189 22.64 25.45 -10.74
CA SER A 189 21.70 26.08 -11.68
C SER A 189 20.67 25.11 -12.28
N ARG A 190 20.94 23.79 -12.23
CA ARG A 190 20.03 22.74 -12.70
C ARG A 190 19.20 22.12 -11.57
N THR A 191 19.49 22.46 -10.31
CA THR A 191 18.84 21.84 -9.15
C THR A 191 17.75 22.76 -8.62
N THR A 192 16.54 22.23 -8.45
CA THR A 192 15.47 22.93 -7.76
C THR A 192 15.75 22.98 -6.26
N SER A 193 15.53 24.13 -5.64
CA SER A 193 15.63 24.25 -4.18
C SER A 193 14.56 23.35 -3.56
N VAL A 194 14.99 22.40 -2.72
CA VAL A 194 14.07 21.56 -1.95
C VAL A 194 13.64 22.37 -0.72
N PRO A 195 12.35 22.72 -0.57
CA PRO A 195 11.89 23.47 0.58
C PRO A 195 12.02 22.63 1.86
N ASP A 196 12.16 23.31 3.01
CA ASP A 196 12.05 22.65 4.32
C ASP A 196 10.59 22.22 4.52
N LEU A 197 10.31 20.93 4.31
CA LEU A 197 8.97 20.38 4.31
C LEU A 197 8.29 20.56 5.67
N MET A 198 9.04 20.43 6.76
CA MET A 198 8.48 20.66 8.10
C MET A 198 8.10 22.12 8.30
N HIS A 199 8.98 23.05 7.93
CA HIS A 199 8.71 24.48 8.10
C HIS A 199 7.54 24.94 7.21
N GLU A 200 7.55 24.56 5.94
CA GLU A 200 6.45 24.86 5.02
C GLU A 200 5.14 24.21 5.46
N GLY A 201 5.20 22.94 5.85
CA GLY A 201 4.07 22.18 6.36
C GLY A 201 3.45 22.82 7.59
N ALA A 202 4.27 23.19 8.58
CA ALA A 202 3.84 23.89 9.78
C ALA A 202 3.17 25.22 9.46
N LYS A 203 3.74 26.00 8.52
CA LYS A 203 3.15 27.27 8.06
C LYS A 203 1.79 27.04 7.42
N LYS A 204 1.68 26.09 6.49
CA LYS A 204 0.43 25.74 5.78
C LYS A 204 -0.64 25.19 6.74
N LEU A 205 -0.24 24.38 7.72
CA LEU A 205 -1.14 23.85 8.74
C LEU A 205 -1.73 24.97 9.60
N LYS A 206 -0.89 25.88 10.09
CA LYS A 206 -1.31 27.02 10.92
C LYS A 206 -2.15 28.03 10.14
N SER A 207 -1.87 28.25 8.86
CA SER A 207 -2.55 29.29 8.08
C SER A 207 -3.96 28.92 7.65
N SER A 208 -4.23 27.65 7.32
CA SER A 208 -5.52 27.26 6.74
C SER A 208 -5.97 25.85 7.06
N SER A 209 -5.09 24.85 6.99
CA SER A 209 -5.54 23.45 7.07
C SER A 209 -6.17 23.08 8.40
N LEU A 210 -5.67 23.58 9.53
CA LEU A 210 -6.26 23.30 10.84
C LEU A 210 -7.65 23.92 10.99
N ALA A 211 -7.85 25.14 10.48
CA ALA A 211 -9.17 25.79 10.52
C ALA A 211 -10.19 25.00 9.68
N THR A 212 -9.81 24.59 8.47
CA THR A 212 -10.65 23.75 7.61
C THR A 212 -10.94 22.39 8.24
N PHE A 213 -9.92 21.73 8.80
CA PHE A 213 -10.06 20.44 9.46
C PHE A 213 -11.00 20.53 10.67
N ASN A 214 -10.81 21.51 11.55
CA ASN A 214 -11.66 21.70 12.73
C ASN A 214 -13.11 21.98 12.34
N LYS A 215 -13.33 22.78 11.28
CA LYS A 215 -14.68 23.01 10.75
C LYS A 215 -15.30 21.70 10.24
N LYS A 216 -14.60 20.96 9.37
CA LYS A 216 -15.08 19.65 8.87
C LYS A 216 -15.42 18.69 10.02
N PHE A 217 -14.57 18.67 11.04
CA PHE A 217 -14.77 17.83 12.21
C PHE A 217 -16.00 18.25 13.02
N GLN A 218 -16.21 19.54 13.22
CA GLN A 218 -17.41 20.06 13.89
C GLN A 218 -18.69 19.74 13.10
N ASP A 219 -18.65 19.91 11.78
CA ASP A 219 -19.77 19.60 10.88
C ASP A 219 -20.10 18.09 10.96
N PHE A 220 -19.07 17.23 10.95
CA PHE A 220 -19.22 15.78 11.12
C PHE A 220 -19.86 15.39 12.45
N VAL A 221 -19.39 15.97 13.57
CA VAL A 221 -19.97 15.74 14.90
C VAL A 221 -21.42 16.24 14.97
N ALA A 222 -21.74 17.33 14.27
CA ALA A 222 -23.09 17.88 14.17
C ALA A 222 -24.01 17.10 13.20
N GLY A 223 -23.50 16.05 12.54
CA GLY A 223 -24.25 15.27 11.55
C GLY A 223 -24.60 16.06 10.29
N GLN A 224 -23.87 17.13 9.99
CA GLN A 224 -24.08 17.95 8.79
C GLN A 224 -23.25 17.38 7.63
N ALA A 225 -23.90 17.15 6.49
CA ALA A 225 -23.20 16.72 5.28
C ALA A 225 -22.30 17.86 4.77
N THR A 226 -20.99 17.64 4.76
CA THR A 226 -20.03 18.60 4.22
C THR A 226 -20.05 18.56 2.69
N ASN A 227 -20.75 19.49 2.04
CA ASN A 227 -20.82 19.61 0.58
C ASN A 227 -19.53 20.15 -0.09
N ASN A 228 -18.38 20.11 0.58
CA ASN A 228 -17.12 20.66 0.05
C ASN A 228 -16.36 19.62 -0.78
N LEU A 229 -16.79 19.44 -2.04
CA LEU A 229 -16.18 18.57 -3.05
C LEU A 229 -14.76 18.97 -3.46
N GLU A 230 -14.25 20.14 -3.08
CA GLU A 230 -12.96 20.65 -3.57
C GLU A 230 -11.74 20.30 -2.69
N ALA A 231 -11.95 19.73 -1.49
CA ALA A 231 -10.85 19.38 -0.58
C ALA A 231 -10.72 17.87 -0.32
N ASP A 232 -11.68 17.08 -0.78
CA ASP A 232 -11.71 15.63 -0.60
C ASP A 232 -11.37 14.96 -1.93
N SER A 233 -10.07 14.79 -2.17
CA SER A 233 -9.63 13.68 -3.04
C SER A 233 -9.63 12.35 -2.26
N SER A 234 -10.27 12.31 -1.10
CA SER A 234 -10.60 11.12 -0.31
C SER A 234 -11.87 10.42 -0.82
N THR A 235 -12.13 10.48 -2.12
CA THR A 235 -12.95 9.45 -2.76
C THR A 235 -12.03 8.28 -3.00
N SER A 236 -12.06 7.30 -2.09
CA SER A 236 -11.95 5.90 -2.47
C SER A 236 -12.70 5.76 -3.79
N THR A 237 -11.96 5.50 -4.88
CA THR A 237 -12.48 5.27 -6.22
C THR A 237 -13.85 4.64 -6.09
N GLU A 238 -14.88 5.37 -6.52
CA GLU A 238 -16.21 4.80 -6.67
C GLU A 238 -16.00 3.44 -7.32
N LEU A 239 -16.45 2.39 -6.64
CA LEU A 239 -16.68 1.12 -7.30
C LEU A 239 -17.62 1.47 -8.45
N GLU A 240 -17.05 1.62 -9.64
CA GLU A 240 -17.76 1.60 -10.91
C GLU A 240 -18.55 0.29 -10.88
N PHE A 241 -19.80 0.38 -10.43
CA PHE A 241 -20.79 -0.62 -10.75
C PHE A 241 -20.98 -0.46 -12.25
N ASP A 242 -20.29 -1.31 -12.99
CA ASP A 242 -20.48 -1.52 -14.41
C ASP A 242 -21.89 -2.08 -14.58
N THR A 243 -22.90 -1.20 -14.58
CA THR A 243 -24.25 -1.54 -15.02
C THR A 243 -24.17 -1.84 -16.50
N LEU A 244 -23.90 -3.11 -16.81
CA LEU A 244 -24.07 -3.67 -18.14
C LEU A 244 -25.48 -3.28 -18.64
N PRO A 245 -25.60 -2.76 -19.87
CA PRO A 245 -26.91 -2.52 -20.45
C PRO A 245 -27.68 -3.84 -20.53
N ALA A 246 -28.98 -3.80 -20.23
CA ALA A 246 -29.84 -4.96 -20.30
C ALA A 246 -29.73 -5.60 -21.69
N MET A 247 -29.25 -6.85 -21.73
CA MET A 247 -29.21 -7.65 -22.93
C MET A 247 -30.67 -7.91 -23.33
N ALA A 248 -31.14 -7.24 -24.38
CA ALA A 248 -32.43 -7.55 -24.98
C ALA A 248 -32.35 -8.95 -25.58
N LEU A 249 -32.93 -9.92 -24.88
CA LEU A 249 -33.14 -11.26 -25.40
C LEU A 249 -34.32 -11.18 -26.38
N SER A 250 -34.07 -10.83 -27.65
CA SER A 250 -35.06 -11.05 -28.71
C SER A 250 -35.02 -12.54 -29.07
N THR A 251 -36.02 -13.26 -28.58
CA THR A 251 -36.32 -14.63 -29.01
C THR A 251 -36.93 -14.57 -30.40
N ASP A 252 -36.10 -14.56 -31.43
CA ASP A 252 -36.58 -14.86 -32.77
C ASP A 252 -36.65 -16.38 -32.89
N SER A 253 -37.88 -16.87 -33.02
CA SER A 253 -38.22 -18.26 -33.28
C SER A 253 -37.58 -18.71 -34.59
N VAL A 254 -36.79 -19.78 -34.50
CA VAL A 254 -36.40 -20.57 -35.68
C VAL A 254 -37.64 -21.38 -36.05
N ASP A 255 -38.43 -20.85 -36.98
CA ASP A 255 -39.44 -21.62 -37.69
C ASP A 255 -38.76 -22.28 -38.90
N ASP A 256 -38.79 -23.62 -38.89
CA ASP A 256 -38.45 -24.49 -40.00
C ASP A 256 -39.36 -24.20 -41.21
N GLU A 257 -38.79 -23.81 -42.36
CA GLU A 257 -39.42 -24.11 -43.65
C GLU A 257 -38.42 -24.71 -44.64
N VAL A 258 -38.80 -25.92 -45.05
CA VAL A 258 -38.21 -26.78 -46.06
C VAL A 258 -38.54 -26.22 -47.43
N GLU A 259 -37.54 -25.95 -48.29
CA GLU A 259 -37.80 -25.92 -49.73
C GLU A 259 -36.69 -26.60 -50.54
N LEU A 260 -37.15 -27.63 -51.25
CA LEU A 260 -36.45 -28.55 -52.13
C LEU A 260 -35.97 -27.82 -53.39
N ILE A 261 -34.68 -27.92 -53.72
CA ILE A 261 -34.22 -27.68 -55.09
C ILE A 261 -33.49 -28.93 -55.59
N GLY A 262 -34.24 -29.71 -56.35
CA GLY A 262 -33.74 -30.81 -57.17
C GLY A 262 -34.77 -31.14 -58.23
N ASN A 263 -34.59 -30.62 -59.44
CA ASN A 263 -34.66 -31.39 -60.69
C ASN A 263 -34.47 -30.52 -61.94
N GLN A 264 -33.60 -31.07 -62.80
CA GLN A 264 -33.37 -30.84 -64.24
C GLN A 264 -32.57 -29.62 -64.69
#